data_AF-A0A150TKW4-F1
#
_entry.id   AF-A0A150TKW4-F1
#
_cell.length_a   1.000
_cell.length_b   1.000
_cell.length_c   1.000
_cell.angle_alpha   90.00
_cell.angle_beta   90.00
_cell.angle_gamma   90.00
#
_symmetry.space_group_name_H-M   'P 1'
#
loop_
_entity.id
_entity.type
_entity.pdbx_description
1 polymer ?
#
loop_
_entity_poly.entity_id
_entity_poly.type
_entity_poly.pdbx_seq_one_letter_code
_entity_poly.pdbx_strand_id
1 'polypeptide(L)'
;MVASAETSLRGIKAQRRRTLWEDAKNLPNLLTFARVLMIPAVLLLLSRGAPRDCFWAACVYSLAAITDMLDGYLARRQGLVSVLGKFLDPLADKLIVAATLVWLVPMGRIPAWAVVLLISREITITALRSIASTEGLVIAAGDGGKIKTALQMIGIVCLILGYPYRIHLGVDFGEVDVVHVGRLLIYLSLVFSITSAAQYMGLFIDAIDAKNRAAPPP
;
A
#
# COMPACT_ATOMS: atom_id res chain seq x y z
N MET A 1 -25.41 -45.46 19.61
CA MET A 1 -25.53 -44.29 18.71
C MET A 1 -25.34 -42.93 19.38
N VAL A 2 -25.54 -42.76 20.69
CA VAL A 2 -25.43 -41.44 21.36
C VAL A 2 -23.97 -41.00 21.62
N ALA A 3 -23.04 -41.94 21.86
CA ALA A 3 -21.63 -41.63 22.16
C ALA A 3 -20.81 -41.11 20.96
N SER A 4 -21.29 -41.26 19.72
CA SER A 4 -20.57 -40.80 18.52
C SER A 4 -20.86 -39.33 18.19
N ALA A 5 -22.04 -38.82 18.57
CA ALA A 5 -22.44 -37.44 18.37
C ALA A 5 -21.76 -36.47 19.36
N GLU A 6 -21.53 -36.89 20.61
CA GLU A 6 -20.85 -36.07 21.62
C GLU A 6 -19.35 -35.88 21.32
N THR A 7 -18.71 -36.89 20.73
CA THR A 7 -17.29 -36.81 20.31
C THR A 7 -17.10 -35.85 19.13
N SER A 8 -18.09 -35.77 18.23
CA SER A 8 -18.11 -34.81 17.12
C SER A 8 -18.30 -33.36 17.60
N LEU A 9 -19.16 -33.14 18.61
CA LEU A 9 -19.39 -31.81 19.20
C LEU A 9 -18.23 -31.32 20.08
N ARG A 10 -17.43 -32.22 20.65
CA ARG A 10 -16.17 -31.88 21.35
C ARG A 10 -15.04 -31.49 20.40
N GLY A 11 -15.01 -32.04 19.18
CA GLY A 11 -14.06 -31.63 18.14
C GLY A 11 -14.30 -30.22 17.59
N ILE A 12 -15.56 -29.75 17.62
CA ILE A 12 -15.95 -28.43 17.11
C ILE A 12 -15.70 -27.30 18.15
N LYS A 13 -15.64 -27.63 19.45
CA LYS A 13 -15.44 -26.64 20.53
C LYS A 13 -13.98 -26.26 20.81
N ALA A 14 -13.01 -26.83 20.09
CA ALA A 14 -11.59 -26.51 20.25
C ALA A 14 -11.05 -25.54 19.19
N GLN A 15 -11.92 -24.89 18.41
CA GLN A 15 -11.50 -23.77 17.56
C GLN A 15 -11.32 -22.54 18.46
N ARG A 16 -10.15 -22.51 19.12
CA ARG A 16 -9.67 -21.44 20.00
C ARG A 16 -9.88 -20.10 19.29
N ARG A 17 -10.98 -19.39 19.62
CA ARG A 17 -11.17 -17.98 19.30
C ARG A 17 -10.00 -17.26 19.95
N ARG A 18 -8.91 -17.04 19.21
CA ARG A 18 -7.84 -16.16 19.64
C ARG A 18 -8.50 -14.81 19.90
N THR A 19 -8.39 -14.32 21.13
CA THR A 19 -8.92 -13.01 21.50
C THR A 19 -8.26 -11.96 20.60
N LEU A 20 -8.99 -10.90 20.23
CA LEU A 20 -8.45 -9.79 19.42
C LEU A 20 -7.09 -9.26 19.94
N TRP A 21 -6.89 -9.34 21.25
CA TRP A 21 -5.66 -9.01 21.96
C TRP A 21 -4.48 -9.98 21.74
N GLU A 22 -4.73 -11.27 21.55
CA GLU A 22 -3.70 -12.25 21.19
C GLU A 22 -3.27 -12.08 19.74
N ASP A 23 -4.21 -11.75 18.85
CA ASP A 23 -3.90 -11.46 17.45
C ASP A 23 -3.13 -10.14 17.28
N ALA A 24 -3.43 -9.12 18.09
CA ALA A 24 -2.70 -7.85 18.10
C ALA A 24 -1.22 -7.99 18.53
N LYS A 25 -0.89 -9.01 19.32
CA LYS A 25 0.50 -9.28 19.76
C LYS A 25 1.33 -10.08 18.76
N ASN A 26 0.74 -10.52 17.65
CA ASN A 26 1.52 -11.16 16.58
C ASN A 26 2.45 -10.12 15.94
N LEU A 27 3.70 -10.51 15.69
CA LEU A 27 4.74 -9.66 15.12
C LEU A 27 4.28 -8.86 13.87
N PRO A 28 3.52 -9.45 12.91
CA PRO A 28 3.03 -8.71 11.75
C PRO A 28 2.04 -7.60 12.12
N ASN A 29 1.10 -7.85 13.04
CA ASN A 29 0.10 -6.85 13.44
C ASN A 29 0.78 -5.66 14.15
N LEU A 30 1.77 -5.92 15.01
CA LEU A 30 2.51 -4.85 15.69
C LEU A 30 3.21 -3.92 14.70
N LEU A 31 3.74 -4.47 13.61
CA LEU A 31 4.42 -3.70 12.57
C LEU A 31 3.43 -2.88 11.73
N THR A 32 2.25 -3.43 11.40
CA THR A 32 1.15 -2.67 10.79
C THR A 32 0.70 -1.52 11.70
N PHE A 33 0.55 -1.75 13.01
CA PHE A 33 0.25 -0.69 13.98
C PHE A 33 1.35 0.36 14.06
N ALA A 34 2.62 -0.06 14.07
CA ALA A 34 3.76 0.85 14.06
C ALA A 34 3.74 1.74 12.81
N ARG A 35 3.40 1.20 11.64
CA ARG A 35 3.27 1.96 10.38
C ARG A 35 2.17 3.01 10.46
N VAL A 36 0.99 2.64 10.99
CA VAL A 36 -0.10 3.60 11.20
C VAL A 36 0.33 4.72 12.16
N LEU A 37 1.11 4.39 13.20
CA LEU A 37 1.66 5.37 14.13
C LEU A 37 2.75 6.26 13.51
N MET A 38 3.47 5.78 12.49
CA MET A 38 4.45 6.58 11.76
C MET A 38 3.79 7.68 10.90
N ILE A 39 2.53 7.53 10.51
CA ILE A 39 1.81 8.54 9.71
C ILE A 39 1.77 9.90 10.41
N PRO A 40 1.22 10.06 11.64
CA PRO A 40 1.22 11.35 12.31
C PRO A 40 2.65 11.85 12.58
N ALA A 41 3.63 10.96 12.81
CA ALA A 41 5.02 11.37 12.97
C ALA A 41 5.58 12.04 11.70
N VAL A 42 5.33 11.45 10.52
CA VAL A 42 5.72 12.05 9.23
C VAL A 42 5.03 13.41 9.05
N LEU A 43 3.72 13.49 9.29
CA LEU A 43 2.96 14.74 9.11
C LEU A 43 3.42 15.86 10.07
N LEU A 44 3.74 15.53 11.32
CA LEU A 44 4.26 16.49 12.30
C LEU A 44 5.66 17.01 11.95
N LEU A 45 6.51 16.16 11.37
CA LEU A 45 7.82 16.59 10.88
C LEU A 45 7.65 17.50 9.65
N LEU A 46 6.78 17.11 8.71
CA LEU A 46 6.47 17.95 7.55
C LEU A 46 5.83 19.27 7.98
N SER A 47 4.96 19.31 8.98
CA SER A 47 4.28 20.56 9.39
C SER A 47 5.25 21.64 9.89
N ARG A 48 6.45 21.27 10.34
CA ARG A 48 7.50 22.23 10.73
C ARG A 48 8.21 22.85 9.53
N GLY A 49 8.22 22.14 8.40
CA GLY A 49 8.74 22.62 7.13
C GLY A 49 10.27 22.80 7.05
N ALA A 50 11.03 22.79 8.14
CA ALA A 50 12.47 23.03 8.08
C ALA A 50 13.22 21.90 7.34
N PRO A 51 14.34 22.18 6.65
CA PRO A 51 15.12 21.16 5.91
C PRO A 51 15.50 19.94 6.76
N ARG A 52 15.84 20.16 8.02
CA ARG A 52 16.16 19.09 8.98
C ARG A 52 14.95 18.22 9.29
N ASP A 53 13.78 18.82 9.51
CA ASP A 53 12.56 18.06 9.81
C ASP A 53 12.08 17.28 8.57
N CYS A 54 12.18 17.88 7.37
CA CYS A 54 11.94 17.20 6.10
C CYS A 54 12.86 15.99 5.90
N PHE A 55 14.15 16.11 6.24
CA PHE A 55 15.07 14.98 6.20
C PHE A 55 14.62 13.84 7.13
N TRP A 56 14.27 14.15 8.38
CA TRP A 56 13.75 13.14 9.31
C TRP A 56 12.41 12.57 8.85
N ALA A 57 11.53 13.37 8.25
CA ALA A 57 10.27 12.89 7.67
C ALA A 57 10.55 11.88 6.55
N ALA A 58 11.54 12.14 5.69
CA ALA A 58 11.96 11.21 4.64
C ALA A 58 12.51 9.91 5.23
N CYS A 59 13.29 9.98 6.30
CA CYS A 59 13.79 8.79 7.00
C CYS A 59 12.65 7.95 7.60
N VAL A 60 11.70 8.58 8.31
CA VAL A 60 10.56 7.88 8.92
C VAL A 60 9.66 7.27 7.83
N TYR A 61 9.36 8.02 6.78
CA TYR A 61 8.59 7.54 5.64
C TYR A 61 9.27 6.34 4.97
N SER A 62 10.58 6.43 4.72
CA SER A 62 11.36 5.35 4.09
C SER A 62 11.41 4.11 4.97
N LEU A 63 11.56 4.27 6.30
CA LEU A 63 11.53 3.17 7.24
C LEU A 63 10.17 2.46 7.23
N ALA A 64 9.08 3.22 7.26
CA ALA A 64 7.71 2.69 7.18
C ALA A 64 7.44 1.91 5.89
N ALA A 65 8.02 2.38 4.78
CA ALA A 65 7.98 1.74 3.48
C ALA A 65 8.77 0.42 3.44
N ILE A 66 9.96 0.40 4.03
CA ILE A 66 10.82 -0.79 4.07
C ILE A 66 10.23 -1.85 5.01
N THR A 67 9.68 -1.45 6.15
CA THR A 67 9.04 -2.40 7.09
C THR A 67 7.88 -3.12 6.43
N ASP A 68 7.05 -2.45 5.61
CA ASP A 68 5.99 -3.12 4.85
C ASP A 68 6.49 -4.26 3.95
N MET A 69 7.57 -4.00 3.21
CA MET A 69 8.13 -5.01 2.32
C MET A 69 8.64 -6.24 3.10
N LEU A 70 9.25 -6.01 4.26
CA LEU A 70 9.75 -7.07 5.14
C LEU A 70 8.61 -7.85 5.80
N ASP A 71 7.56 -7.18 6.23
CA ASP A 71 6.39 -7.79 6.88
C ASP A 71 5.59 -8.65 5.91
N GLY A 72 5.35 -8.15 4.70
CA GLY A 72 4.70 -8.90 3.64
C GLY A 72 5.49 -10.16 3.26
N TYR A 73 6.82 -10.13 3.36
CA TYR A 73 7.66 -11.32 3.19
C TYR A 73 7.51 -12.30 4.36
N LEU A 74 7.56 -11.81 5.61
CA LEU A 74 7.52 -12.64 6.81
C LEU A 74 6.14 -13.28 7.05
N ALA A 75 5.06 -12.52 6.84
CA ALA A 75 3.68 -12.97 6.99
C ALA A 75 3.33 -14.10 6.01
N ARG A 76 3.81 -14.02 4.76
CA ARG A 76 3.65 -15.08 3.76
C ARG A 76 4.33 -16.40 4.17
N ARG A 77 5.39 -16.32 4.97
CA ARG A 77 6.17 -17.49 5.40
C ARG A 77 5.63 -18.17 6.65
N GLN A 78 4.93 -17.42 7.51
CA GLN A 78 4.49 -17.91 8.82
C GLN A 78 3.02 -18.35 8.88
N GLY A 79 2.21 -18.10 7.82
CA GLY A 79 0.81 -18.55 7.75
C GLY A 79 -0.11 -17.95 8.84
N LEU A 80 0.40 -17.01 9.63
CA LEU A 80 -0.29 -16.35 10.75
C LEU A 80 -1.03 -15.13 10.21
N VAL A 81 -2.27 -15.34 9.76
CA VAL A 81 -3.07 -14.23 9.23
C VAL A 81 -4.35 -14.08 10.04
N SER A 82 -4.40 -13.04 10.88
CA SER A 82 -5.62 -12.66 11.62
C SER A 82 -6.64 -12.00 10.67
N VAL A 83 -7.94 -12.17 10.94
CA VAL A 83 -9.01 -11.58 10.11
C VAL A 83 -8.93 -10.05 10.09
N LEU A 84 -8.58 -9.45 11.24
CA LEU A 84 -8.40 -8.00 11.37
C LEU A 84 -7.16 -7.51 10.63
N GLY A 85 -6.04 -8.24 10.72
CA GLY A 85 -4.81 -7.93 9.99
C GLY A 85 -5.01 -7.97 8.47
N LYS A 86 -5.79 -8.94 7.93
CA LYS A 86 -6.11 -9.00 6.49
C LYS A 86 -6.80 -7.75 5.96
N PHE A 87 -7.62 -7.10 6.78
CA PHE A 87 -8.35 -5.90 6.39
C PHE A 87 -7.53 -4.63 6.61
N LEU A 88 -6.78 -4.55 7.72
CA LEU A 88 -5.94 -3.41 8.07
C LEU A 88 -4.70 -3.30 7.18
N ASP A 89 -4.09 -4.40 6.75
CA ASP A 89 -2.85 -4.38 5.96
C ASP A 89 -2.99 -3.58 4.65
N PRO A 90 -3.96 -3.87 3.76
CA PRO A 90 -4.08 -3.11 2.51
C PRO A 90 -4.46 -1.64 2.70
N LEU A 91 -5.07 -1.33 3.85
CA LEU A 91 -5.53 0.01 4.20
C LEU A 91 -4.36 0.83 4.75
N ALA A 92 -3.68 0.32 5.78
CA ALA A 92 -2.50 0.96 6.39
C ALA A 92 -1.37 1.18 5.39
N ASP A 93 -1.15 0.22 4.49
CA ASP A 93 -0.12 0.29 3.45
C ASP A 93 -0.30 1.51 2.52
N LYS A 94 -1.56 1.89 2.27
CA LYS A 94 -1.89 3.02 1.37
C LYS A 94 -2.07 4.33 2.10
N LEU A 95 -2.40 4.29 3.39
CA LEU A 95 -2.65 5.49 4.18
C LEU A 95 -1.40 6.37 4.31
N ILE A 96 -0.21 5.80 4.52
CA ILE A 96 1.00 6.61 4.67
C ILE A 96 1.36 7.33 3.38
N VAL A 97 1.24 6.66 2.24
CA VAL A 97 1.44 7.23 0.90
C VAL A 97 0.43 8.34 0.64
N ALA A 98 -0.86 8.07 0.88
CA ALA A 98 -1.93 9.03 0.65
C ALA A 98 -1.82 10.27 1.56
N ALA A 99 -1.61 10.07 2.86
CA ALA A 99 -1.47 11.15 3.84
C ALA A 99 -0.28 12.05 3.50
N THR A 100 0.85 11.45 3.15
CA THR A 100 2.06 12.19 2.75
C THR A 100 1.81 13.00 1.48
N LEU A 101 1.25 12.39 0.43
CA LEU A 101 0.93 13.10 -0.82
C LEU A 101 -0.04 14.26 -0.61
N VAL A 102 -1.08 14.07 0.21
CA VAL A 102 -2.04 15.11 0.56
C VAL A 102 -1.35 16.28 1.27
N TRP A 103 -0.44 16.01 2.21
CA TRP A 103 0.30 17.06 2.92
C TRP A 103 1.30 17.82 2.03
N LEU A 104 1.84 17.16 1.01
CA LEU A 104 2.76 17.79 0.06
C LEU A 104 2.07 18.80 -0.88
N VAL A 105 0.74 18.76 -1.00
CA VAL A 105 -0.04 19.73 -1.81
C VAL A 105 0.04 21.16 -1.26
N PRO A 106 -0.35 21.46 0.01
CA PRO A 106 -0.24 22.81 0.54
C PRO A 106 1.20 23.32 0.65
N MET A 107 2.19 22.42 0.67
CA MET A 107 3.61 22.77 0.55
C MET A 107 4.05 23.16 -0.87
N GLY A 108 3.14 23.09 -1.85
CA GLY A 108 3.43 23.39 -3.24
C GLY A 108 4.34 22.36 -3.93
N ARG A 109 4.56 21.18 -3.34
CA ARG A 109 5.51 20.18 -3.86
C ARG A 109 4.90 19.33 -4.96
N ILE A 110 3.60 19.09 -4.92
CA ILE A 110 2.86 18.33 -5.93
C ILE A 110 1.48 18.97 -6.16
N PRO A 111 0.97 19.04 -7.40
CA PRO A 111 -0.37 19.57 -7.63
C PRO A 111 -1.47 18.62 -7.14
N ALA A 112 -2.56 19.18 -6.62
CA ALA A 112 -3.70 18.44 -6.11
C ALA A 112 -4.28 17.43 -7.12
N TRP A 113 -4.36 17.79 -8.40
CA TRP A 113 -4.92 16.91 -9.43
C TRP A 113 -4.15 15.57 -9.54
N ALA A 114 -2.83 15.60 -9.38
CA ALA A 114 -2.01 14.39 -9.46
C ALA A 114 -2.27 13.48 -8.25
N VAL A 115 -2.40 14.07 -7.06
CA VAL A 115 -2.73 13.35 -5.83
C VAL A 115 -4.10 12.70 -5.91
N VAL A 116 -5.11 13.42 -6.41
CA VAL A 116 -6.46 12.90 -6.61
C VAL A 116 -6.45 11.70 -7.56
N LEU A 117 -5.76 11.80 -8.71
CA LEU A 117 -5.65 10.68 -9.66
C LEU A 117 -4.94 9.46 -9.06
N LEU A 118 -3.84 9.66 -8.31
CA LEU A 118 -3.14 8.57 -7.64
C LEU A 118 -4.02 7.84 -6.63
N ILE A 119 -4.69 8.59 -5.74
CA ILE A 119 -5.52 8.02 -4.68
C ILE A 119 -6.74 7.31 -5.28
N SER A 120 -7.49 7.98 -6.17
CA SER A 120 -8.69 7.42 -6.81
C SER A 120 -8.38 6.13 -7.55
N ARG A 121 -7.35 6.11 -8.41
CA ARG A 121 -6.93 4.90 -9.13
C ARG A 121 -6.58 3.77 -8.16
N GLU A 122 -5.87 4.08 -7.08
CA GLU A 122 -5.41 3.07 -6.13
C GLU A 122 -6.57 2.45 -5.34
N ILE A 123 -7.59 3.25 -4.99
CA ILE A 123 -8.84 2.76 -4.41
C ILE A 123 -9.61 1.90 -5.42
N THR A 124 -9.82 2.38 -6.64
CA THR A 124 -10.59 1.68 -7.69
C THR A 124 -10.04 0.29 -7.96
N ILE A 125 -8.72 0.14 -8.17
CA ILE A 125 -8.11 -1.17 -8.46
C ILE A 125 -8.16 -2.10 -7.25
N THR A 126 -8.11 -1.57 -6.03
CA THR A 126 -8.26 -2.37 -4.81
C THR A 126 -9.67 -2.89 -4.68
N ALA A 127 -10.66 -2.04 -4.92
CA ALA A 127 -12.07 -2.41 -4.88
C ALA A 127 -12.39 -3.47 -5.95
N LEU A 128 -11.96 -3.26 -7.19
CA LEU A 128 -12.14 -4.24 -8.27
C LEU A 128 -11.50 -5.59 -7.94
N ARG A 129 -10.28 -5.59 -7.38
CA ARG A 129 -9.62 -6.82 -6.95
C ARG A 129 -10.35 -7.52 -5.82
N SER A 130 -10.91 -6.76 -4.88
CA SER A 130 -11.73 -7.32 -3.81
C SER A 130 -12.97 -8.01 -4.38
N ILE A 131 -13.67 -7.36 -5.32
CA ILE A 131 -14.87 -7.91 -5.98
C ILE A 131 -14.51 -9.16 -6.80
N ALA A 132 -13.43 -9.12 -7.58
CA ALA A 132 -12.97 -10.28 -8.35
C ALA A 132 -12.71 -11.49 -7.44
N SER A 133 -12.04 -11.25 -6.30
CA SER A 133 -11.74 -12.30 -5.33
C SER A 133 -13.00 -12.88 -4.68
N THR A 134 -14.03 -12.07 -4.39
CA THR A 134 -15.29 -12.58 -3.82
C THR A 134 -16.08 -13.41 -4.84
N GLU A 135 -15.92 -13.10 -6.13
CA GLU A 135 -16.55 -13.85 -7.23
C GLU A 135 -15.78 -15.12 -7.64
N GLY A 136 -14.66 -15.43 -6.98
CA GLY A 136 -13.79 -16.57 -7.28
C GLY A 136 -12.89 -16.36 -8.51
N LEU A 137 -12.81 -15.14 -9.03
CA LEU A 137 -12.02 -14.80 -10.21
C LEU A 137 -10.59 -14.44 -9.79
N VAL A 138 -9.62 -15.27 -10.20
CA VAL A 138 -8.20 -15.00 -9.95
C VAL A 138 -7.60 -14.31 -11.19
N ILE A 139 -7.50 -12.99 -11.12
CA ILE A 139 -6.89 -12.17 -12.19
C ILE A 139 -5.46 -11.85 -11.81
N ALA A 140 -4.50 -12.51 -12.49
CA ALA A 140 -3.09 -12.20 -12.35
C ALA A 140 -2.79 -10.84 -12.99
N ALA A 141 -2.44 -9.85 -12.18
CA ALA A 141 -1.96 -8.56 -12.69
C ALA A 141 -0.50 -8.65 -13.14
N GLY A 142 -0.14 -7.97 -14.22
CA GLY A 142 1.23 -7.93 -14.75
C GLY A 142 2.24 -7.18 -13.86
N ASP A 143 3.54 -7.36 -14.15
CA ASP A 143 4.67 -6.85 -13.35
C ASP A 143 4.80 -5.31 -13.28
N GLY A 144 4.04 -4.56 -14.08
CA GLY A 144 4.03 -3.08 -14.05
C GLY A 144 3.70 -2.49 -12.68
N GLY A 145 3.05 -3.26 -11.80
CA GLY A 145 2.80 -2.92 -10.41
C GLY A 145 4.06 -2.65 -9.57
N LYS A 146 5.19 -3.31 -9.86
CA LYS A 146 6.45 -3.12 -9.09
C LYS A 146 7.14 -1.81 -9.46
N ILE A 147 7.23 -1.52 -10.75
CA ILE A 147 7.89 -0.33 -11.29
C ILE A 147 7.16 0.93 -10.82
N LYS A 148 5.82 0.96 -10.92
CA LYS A 148 5.04 2.12 -10.44
C LYS A 148 5.31 2.42 -8.95
N THR A 149 5.43 1.38 -8.13
CA THR A 149 5.55 1.51 -6.67
C THR A 149 6.94 2.03 -6.33
N ALA A 150 7.99 1.50 -6.95
CA ALA A 150 9.35 2.02 -6.79
C ALA A 150 9.43 3.51 -7.18
N LEU A 151 8.90 3.86 -8.36
CA LEU A 151 8.87 5.25 -8.83
C LEU A 151 8.11 6.17 -7.86
N GLN A 152 6.96 5.71 -7.34
CA GLN A 152 6.14 6.49 -6.42
C GLN A 152 6.82 6.70 -5.08
N MET A 153 7.42 5.66 -4.50
CA MET A 153 8.08 5.72 -3.20
C MET A 153 9.31 6.64 -3.26
N ILE A 154 10.16 6.48 -4.29
CA ILE A 154 11.32 7.35 -4.49
C ILE A 154 10.87 8.78 -4.78
N GLY A 155 9.86 8.95 -5.63
CA GLY A 155 9.28 10.26 -5.94
C GLY A 155 8.78 10.98 -4.69
N ILE A 156 8.08 10.30 -3.78
CA ILE A 156 7.62 10.88 -2.52
C ILE A 156 8.79 11.28 -1.63
N VAL A 157 9.83 10.44 -1.50
CA VAL A 157 11.03 10.80 -0.73
C VAL A 157 11.67 12.07 -1.28
N CYS A 158 11.79 12.20 -2.61
CA CYS A 158 12.29 13.41 -3.25
C CYS A 158 11.42 14.63 -2.94
N LEU A 159 10.09 14.49 -2.99
CA LEU A 159 9.15 15.58 -2.68
C LEU A 159 9.19 15.99 -1.20
N ILE A 160 9.36 15.03 -0.28
CA ILE A 160 9.54 15.31 1.15
C ILE A 160 10.82 16.10 1.38
N LEU A 161 11.93 15.69 0.76
CA LEU A 161 13.23 16.36 0.91
C LEU A 161 13.16 17.80 0.42
N GLY A 162 12.45 18.09 -0.67
CA GLY A 162 11.89 19.41 -0.94
C GLY A 162 12.84 20.61 -1.15
N TYR A 163 14.15 20.45 -0.97
CA TYR A 163 15.12 21.53 -1.01
C TYR A 163 16.11 21.35 -2.16
N PRO A 164 16.68 22.43 -2.72
CA PRO A 164 17.79 22.31 -3.64
C PRO A 164 18.99 21.80 -2.85
N TYR A 165 19.53 20.65 -3.26
CA TYR A 165 20.73 20.08 -2.66
C TYR A 165 21.86 20.10 -3.69
N ARG A 166 23.05 20.47 -3.23
CA ARG A 166 24.28 20.29 -4.03
C ARG A 166 24.71 18.85 -3.94
N ILE A 167 24.55 18.10 -5.03
CA ILE A 167 24.88 16.68 -5.07
C ILE A 167 26.32 16.53 -5.60
N HIS A 168 27.21 16.08 -4.72
CA HIS A 168 28.58 15.72 -5.08
C HIS A 168 28.74 14.21 -4.94
N LEU A 169 28.59 13.47 -6.05
CA LEU A 169 28.74 12.01 -6.09
C LEU A 169 29.97 11.65 -6.92
N GLY A 170 31.14 12.17 -6.53
CA GLY A 170 32.39 12.07 -7.30
C GLY A 170 32.47 12.99 -8.53
N VAL A 171 31.33 13.51 -8.98
CA VAL A 171 31.17 14.58 -9.98
C VAL A 171 30.22 15.62 -9.37
N ASP A 172 30.50 16.91 -9.59
CA ASP A 172 29.61 18.00 -9.14
C ASP A 172 28.43 18.13 -10.11
N PHE A 173 27.25 17.76 -9.65
CA PHE A 173 26.00 17.89 -10.41
C PHE A 173 25.34 19.26 -10.23
N GLY A 174 25.95 20.16 -9.46
CA GLY A 174 25.40 21.46 -9.13
C GLY A 174 24.20 21.39 -8.19
N GLU A 175 23.38 22.43 -8.21
CA GLU A 175 22.14 22.51 -7.43
C GLU A 175 21.02 21.76 -8.14
N VAL A 176 20.66 20.60 -7.61
CA VAL A 176 19.57 19.79 -8.13
C VAL A 176 18.31 20.11 -7.35
N ASP A 177 17.27 20.57 -8.06
CA ASP A 177 15.94 20.71 -7.47
C ASP A 177 15.26 19.35 -7.37
N VAL A 178 15.32 18.79 -6.16
CA VAL A 178 14.80 17.46 -5.84
C VAL A 178 13.27 17.40 -5.96
N VAL A 179 12.57 18.54 -5.90
CA VAL A 179 11.12 18.60 -6.13
C VAL A 179 10.77 18.27 -7.57
N HIS A 180 11.53 18.80 -8.53
CA HIS A 180 11.30 18.53 -9.95
C HIS A 180 11.53 17.05 -10.27
N VAL A 181 12.60 16.48 -9.72
CA VAL A 181 12.87 15.03 -9.82
C VAL A 181 11.72 14.23 -9.21
N GLY A 182 11.26 14.61 -8.01
CA GLY A 182 10.13 13.95 -7.34
C GLY A 182 8.85 13.99 -8.17
N ARG A 183 8.50 15.15 -8.74
CA ARG A 183 7.34 15.31 -9.62
C ARG A 183 7.44 14.43 -10.87
N LEU A 184 8.61 14.41 -11.52
CA LEU A 184 8.85 13.58 -12.70
C LEU A 184 8.62 12.10 -12.39
N LEU A 185 9.21 11.60 -11.29
CA LEU A 185 9.04 10.22 -10.85
C LEU A 185 7.59 9.89 -10.55
N ILE A 186 6.85 10.80 -9.92
CA ILE A 186 5.42 10.63 -9.65
C ILE A 186 4.60 10.59 -10.94
N TYR A 187 4.89 11.44 -11.92
CA TYR A 187 4.18 11.41 -13.20
C TYR A 187 4.48 10.14 -13.99
N LEU A 188 5.74 9.69 -14.00
CA LEU A 188 6.11 8.39 -14.58
C LEU A 188 5.36 7.25 -13.88
N SER A 189 5.34 7.25 -12.55
CA SER A 189 4.55 6.29 -11.77
C SER A 189 3.07 6.32 -12.16
N LEU A 190 2.48 7.51 -12.30
CA LEU A 190 1.08 7.68 -12.67
C LEU A 190 0.77 7.09 -14.05
N VAL A 191 1.65 7.28 -15.04
CA VAL A 191 1.51 6.67 -16.38
C VAL A 191 1.48 5.14 -16.27
N PHE A 192 2.45 4.53 -15.60
CA PHE A 192 2.45 3.07 -15.35
C PHE A 192 1.21 2.62 -14.56
N SER A 193 0.76 3.44 -13.63
CA SER A 193 -0.40 3.18 -12.80
C SER A 193 -1.68 3.13 -13.65
N ILE A 194 -1.87 4.09 -14.56
CA ILE A 194 -3.05 4.16 -15.43
C ILE A 194 -3.05 3.02 -16.44
N THR A 195 -1.91 2.74 -17.10
CA THR A 195 -1.82 1.63 -18.06
C THR A 195 -2.10 0.28 -17.39
N SER A 196 -1.53 0.04 -16.22
CA SER A 196 -1.81 -1.15 -15.41
C SER A 196 -3.27 -1.24 -14.97
N ALA A 197 -3.91 -0.10 -14.66
CA ALA A 197 -5.32 -0.07 -14.26
C ALA A 197 -6.25 -0.42 -15.43
N ALA A 198 -6.00 0.15 -16.61
CA ALA A 198 -6.77 -0.15 -17.83
C ALA A 198 -6.65 -1.62 -18.21
N GLN A 199 -5.44 -2.19 -18.18
CA GLN A 199 -5.22 -3.62 -18.43
C GLN A 199 -5.98 -4.50 -17.44
N TYR A 200 -5.93 -4.19 -16.14
CA TYR A 200 -6.65 -4.96 -15.13
C TYR A 200 -8.16 -4.91 -15.32
N MET A 201 -8.70 -3.73 -15.66
CA MET A 201 -10.13 -3.56 -15.90
C MET A 201 -10.61 -4.36 -17.12
N GLY A 202 -9.82 -4.40 -18.21
CA GLY A 202 -10.12 -5.26 -19.36
C GLY A 202 -10.19 -6.74 -18.98
N LEU A 203 -9.15 -7.24 -18.28
CA LEU A 203 -9.11 -8.62 -17.80
C LEU A 203 -10.28 -8.97 -16.86
N PHE A 204 -10.73 -7.99 -16.06
CA PHE A 204 -11.87 -8.16 -15.17
C PHE A 204 -13.20 -8.30 -15.92
N ILE A 205 -13.41 -7.48 -16.96
CA ILE A 205 -14.60 -7.57 -17.82
C ILE A 205 -14.62 -8.93 -18.54
N ASP A 206 -13.50 -9.33 -19.14
CA ASP A 206 -13.37 -10.61 -19.84
C ASP A 206 -13.66 -11.80 -18.90
N ALA A 207 -13.20 -11.72 -17.65
CA ALA A 207 -13.42 -12.75 -16.65
C ALA A 207 -14.90 -12.85 -16.21
N ILE A 208 -15.60 -11.72 -16.10
CA ILE A 208 -17.04 -11.68 -15.81
C ILE A 208 -17.83 -12.26 -16.99
N ASP A 209 -17.51 -11.87 -18.22
CA ASP A 209 -18.20 -12.36 -19.41
C ASP A 209 -18.03 -13.87 -19.58
N ALA A 210 -16.83 -14.39 -19.33
CA ALA A 210 -16.57 -15.83 -19.34
C ALA A 210 -17.41 -16.58 -18.29
N LYS A 211 -17.52 -16.02 -17.07
CA LYS A 211 -18.34 -16.59 -16.00
C LYS A 211 -19.83 -16.60 -16.36
N ASN A 212 -20.34 -15.51 -16.93
CA ASN A 212 -21.74 -15.40 -17.36
C ASN A 212 -22.10 -16.40 -18.45
N ARG A 213 -21.18 -16.66 -19.41
CA ARG A 213 -21.39 -17.66 -20.46
C ARG A 213 -21.36 -19.11 -19.96
N ALA A 214 -20.66 -19.37 -18.85
CA ALA A 214 -20.55 -20.71 -18.26
C ALA A 214 -21.73 -21.06 -17.33
N ALA A 215 -22.58 -20.09 -16.97
CA ALA A 215 -23.75 -20.34 -16.14
C ALA A 215 -24.85 -21.04 -16.95
N PRO A 216 -25.48 -22.12 -16.43
CA PRO A 216 -26.61 -22.75 -17.10
C PRO A 216 -27.78 -21.74 -17.23
N PRO A 217 -28.58 -21.82 -18.32
CA PRO A 217 -29.73 -20.93 -18.49
C PRO A 217 -30.72 -21.09 -17.32
N PRO A 218 -31.47 -20.01 -16.99
CA PRO A 218 -32.42 -20.00 -15.89
C PRO A 218 -33.57 -20.99 -16.07
#